data_AF-A0A958EC54-F1
#
_entry.id   AF-A0A958EC54-F1
#
_cell.length_a   1.000
_cell.length_b   1.000
_cell.length_c   1.000
_cell.angle_alpha   90.00
_cell.angle_beta   90.00
_cell.angle_gamma   90.00
#
_symmetry.space_group_name_H-M   'P 1'
#
loop_
_entity.id
_entity.type
_entity.pdbx_description
1 polymer ?
#
loop_
_entity_poly.entity_id
_entity_poly.type
_entity_poly.pdbx_seq_one_letter_code
_entity_poly.pdbx_strand_id
1 'polypeptide(L)'
;MKIRVQAPGKLIWLGEYAVLEGAPAVVTAIDRFARVEVFEKPVNEGKPANSVTSEVLEIFEQGFDLEGTRVSWPPTCSPGNRKTLKFFEATLTRGLENLHELGFELAPSHFNLNTANFFLGRSGLKLGFGSSAALSVAVLGALLAAAGQDLRDPDNQLLIFQSSREAHNHAQGKLGSGIDIGASTFGGLLQYQLVQNTLTTPVMIEQFSFPRDLTPLYIWTGHSASTTEMVRQVNSFRNGNPQAFDTLMKNMFELGENGCRSLASGDVSAFLEIAEDYGTAMDLLGQKSGADIFSPPHQRLREIARTFSAAYKPSGAGGGDLGIAFARDPEQISALTLAINNAGFDIIELKHVSEGVHLQQEEEN
;
A
#
# COMPACT_ATOMS: atom_id res chain seq x y z
N MET A 1 12.20 -9.84 -25.86
CA MET A 1 11.49 -10.60 -24.81
C MET A 1 10.35 -9.76 -24.24
N LYS A 2 9.24 -10.36 -23.75
CA LYS A 2 8.12 -9.63 -23.11
C LYS A 2 7.91 -10.19 -21.70
N ILE A 3 7.98 -9.30 -20.72
CA ILE A 3 7.95 -9.64 -19.29
C ILE A 3 6.73 -8.98 -18.69
N ARG A 4 5.98 -9.74 -17.90
CA ARG A 4 4.81 -9.25 -17.17
C ARG A 4 4.99 -9.54 -15.70
N VAL A 5 5.01 -8.48 -14.90
CA VAL A 5 5.11 -8.56 -13.43
C VAL A 5 3.90 -7.88 -12.83
N GLN A 6 3.41 -8.42 -11.72
CA GLN A 6 2.39 -7.77 -10.94
C GLN A 6 2.75 -7.75 -9.45
N ALA A 7 2.30 -6.70 -8.76
CA ALA A 7 2.43 -6.57 -7.31
C ALA A 7 1.06 -6.22 -6.70
N PRO A 8 0.65 -6.88 -5.61
CA PRO A 8 -0.63 -6.63 -4.96
C PRO A 8 -0.67 -5.28 -4.25
N GLY A 9 -1.88 -4.76 -4.07
CA GLY A 9 -2.17 -3.64 -3.19
C GLY A 9 -2.21 -4.07 -1.74
N LYS A 10 -2.53 -3.15 -0.84
CA LYS A 10 -2.48 -3.37 0.60
C LYS A 10 -3.70 -2.84 1.35
N LEU A 11 -3.96 -3.43 2.52
CA LEU A 11 -4.83 -2.88 3.56
C LEU A 11 -4.19 -3.02 4.93
N ILE A 12 -4.35 -2.00 5.78
CA ILE A 12 -3.83 -2.00 7.15
C ILE A 12 -4.95 -2.47 8.07
N TRP A 13 -4.74 -3.59 8.76
CA TRP A 13 -5.67 -4.07 9.77
C TRP A 13 -5.46 -3.34 11.09
N LEU A 14 -4.20 -3.09 11.46
CA LEU A 14 -3.80 -2.48 12.72
C LEU A 14 -2.49 -1.71 12.56
N GLY A 15 -2.25 -0.66 13.35
CA GLY A 15 -0.96 0.04 13.39
C GLY A 15 -0.95 1.42 12.73
N GLU A 16 -2.09 1.92 12.25
CA GLU A 16 -2.17 3.26 11.65
C GLU A 16 -1.69 4.36 12.59
N TYR A 17 -0.97 5.33 12.03
CA TYR A 17 -0.25 6.39 12.76
C TYR A 17 0.90 5.87 13.62
N ALA A 18 0.66 4.93 14.53
CA ALA A 18 1.67 4.42 15.47
C ALA A 18 2.84 3.72 14.77
N VAL A 19 2.64 3.13 13.59
CA VAL A 19 3.73 2.54 12.78
C VAL A 19 4.81 3.55 12.43
N LEU A 20 4.46 4.84 12.27
CA LEU A 20 5.44 5.91 12.01
C LEU A 20 6.31 6.21 13.23
N GLU A 21 5.86 5.82 14.42
CA GLU A 21 6.59 5.94 15.69
C GLU A 21 7.21 4.60 16.14
N GLY A 22 7.25 3.60 15.25
CA GLY A 22 7.91 2.32 15.50
C GLY A 22 7.02 1.23 16.11
N ALA A 23 5.72 1.46 16.27
CA ALA A 23 4.80 0.41 16.69
C ALA A 23 4.71 -0.70 15.63
N PRO A 24 4.57 -1.97 16.04
CA PRO A 24 4.25 -3.04 15.10
C PRO A 24 2.83 -2.84 14.54
N ALA A 25 2.68 -3.16 13.28
CA ALA A 25 1.47 -3.00 12.49
C ALA A 25 1.12 -4.31 11.80
N VAL A 26 -0.16 -4.48 11.48
CA VAL A 26 -0.68 -5.62 10.72
C VAL A 26 -1.16 -5.10 9.37
N VAL A 27 -0.56 -5.59 8.28
CA VAL A 27 -0.95 -5.25 6.91
C VAL A 27 -1.18 -6.50 6.10
N THR A 28 -2.13 -6.46 5.16
CA THR A 28 -2.40 -7.58 4.25
C THR A 28 -2.31 -7.15 2.80
N ALA A 29 -1.80 -8.05 1.95
CA ALA A 29 -1.86 -7.91 0.51
C ALA A 29 -3.23 -8.32 -0.05
N ILE A 30 -3.73 -7.57 -1.03
CA ILE A 30 -5.05 -7.77 -1.63
C ILE A 30 -4.98 -7.93 -3.15
N ASP A 31 -6.03 -8.52 -3.73
CA ASP A 31 -6.19 -8.84 -5.16
C ASP A 31 -6.42 -7.63 -6.07
N ARG A 32 -5.83 -6.49 -5.73
CA ARG A 32 -5.76 -5.29 -6.58
C ARG A 32 -4.33 -5.08 -7.02
N PHE A 33 -4.05 -5.37 -8.29
CA PHE A 33 -2.67 -5.46 -8.77
C PHE A 33 -2.23 -4.23 -9.56
N ALA A 34 -0.99 -3.81 -9.31
CA ALA A 34 -0.24 -2.96 -10.23
C ALA A 34 0.50 -3.89 -11.18
N ARG A 35 0.28 -3.72 -12.47
CA ARG A 35 0.88 -4.57 -13.51
C ARG A 35 1.83 -3.75 -14.34
N VAL A 36 3.02 -4.30 -14.56
CA VAL A 36 4.05 -3.71 -15.40
C VAL A 36 4.41 -4.72 -16.46
N GLU A 37 4.31 -4.30 -17.71
CA GLU A 37 4.78 -5.06 -18.84
C GLU A 37 5.97 -4.36 -19.48
N VAL A 38 7.04 -5.11 -19.74
CA VAL A 38 8.27 -4.59 -20.36
C VAL A 38 8.60 -5.44 -21.58
N PHE A 39 8.84 -4.79 -22.70
CA PHE A 39 9.29 -5.46 -23.91
C PHE A 39 10.25 -4.59 -24.72
N GLU A 40 11.21 -5.24 -25.38
CA GLU A 40 12.15 -4.56 -26.26
C GLU A 40 11.42 -3.87 -27.43
N LYS A 41 11.90 -2.69 -27.82
CA LYS A 41 11.41 -1.93 -28.96
C LYS A 41 12.55 -1.57 -29.91
N PRO A 42 12.28 -1.42 -31.22
CA PRO A 42 13.29 -0.99 -32.18
C PRO A 42 13.72 0.46 -31.92
N VAL A 43 15.03 0.71 -32.05
CA VAL A 43 15.62 2.04 -32.03
C VAL A 43 15.34 2.74 -33.36
N ASN A 44 14.82 3.96 -33.31
CA ASN A 44 14.58 4.78 -34.49
C ASN A 44 15.33 6.10 -34.33
N GLU A 45 16.05 6.52 -35.37
CA GLU A 45 16.77 7.80 -35.35
C GLU A 45 15.83 8.97 -35.02
N GLY A 46 16.28 9.87 -34.16
CA GLY A 46 15.53 11.04 -33.73
C GLY A 46 14.35 10.76 -32.80
N LYS A 47 14.15 9.51 -32.36
CA LYS A 47 13.15 9.15 -31.33
C LYS A 47 13.84 8.64 -30.06
N PRO A 48 13.26 8.87 -28.87
CA PRO A 48 13.77 8.29 -27.63
C PRO A 48 13.85 6.77 -27.71
N ALA A 49 14.92 6.21 -27.16
CA ALA A 49 15.19 4.76 -27.17
C ALA A 49 14.14 3.99 -26.36
N ASN A 50 13.66 4.59 -25.28
CA ASN A 50 12.66 3.99 -24.40
C ASN A 50 11.33 4.74 -24.44
N SER A 51 10.28 4.09 -23.95
CA SER A 51 8.95 4.70 -23.87
C SER A 51 8.14 4.10 -22.74
N VAL A 52 7.21 4.88 -22.19
CA VAL A 52 6.27 4.44 -21.16
C VAL A 52 4.84 4.80 -21.54
N THR A 53 3.91 3.89 -21.24
CA THR A 53 2.46 4.08 -21.39
C THR A 53 1.74 3.81 -20.08
N SER A 54 0.62 4.50 -19.90
CA SER A 54 -0.34 4.20 -18.85
C SER A 54 -1.68 4.83 -19.19
N GLU A 55 -2.66 4.01 -19.57
CA GLU A 55 -4.01 4.47 -19.92
C GLU A 55 -4.69 5.17 -18.73
N VAL A 56 -4.52 4.61 -17.53
CA VAL A 56 -5.08 5.14 -16.27
C VAL A 56 -4.54 6.53 -15.93
N LEU A 57 -3.31 6.82 -16.35
CA LEU A 57 -2.66 8.11 -16.12
C LEU A 57 -2.76 9.04 -17.33
N GLU A 58 -3.52 8.64 -18.36
CA GLU A 58 -3.66 9.35 -19.65
C GLU A 58 -2.31 9.57 -20.38
N ILE A 59 -1.39 8.63 -20.23
CA ILE A 59 -0.08 8.61 -20.88
C ILE A 59 -0.14 7.64 -22.06
N PHE A 60 -0.45 8.15 -23.25
CA PHE A 60 -0.62 7.33 -24.46
C PHE A 60 0.68 6.84 -25.08
N GLU A 61 1.77 7.61 -24.96
CA GLU A 61 3.15 7.18 -25.18
C GLU A 61 4.08 8.34 -24.78
N GLN A 62 4.92 8.14 -23.76
CA GLN A 62 5.93 9.12 -23.36
C GLN A 62 7.32 8.52 -23.57
N GLY A 63 8.07 9.06 -24.52
CA GLY A 63 9.47 8.67 -24.74
C GLY A 63 10.40 9.18 -23.63
N PHE A 64 11.46 8.43 -23.35
CA PHE A 64 12.56 8.81 -22.46
C PHE A 64 13.86 8.12 -22.88
N ASP A 65 14.99 8.69 -22.45
CA ASP A 65 16.32 8.13 -22.67
C ASP A 65 16.99 7.85 -21.32
N LEU A 66 18.13 7.15 -21.36
CA LEU A 66 18.93 6.86 -20.19
C LEU A 66 20.28 7.57 -20.29
N GLU A 67 20.63 8.35 -19.25
CA GLU A 67 21.96 8.92 -19.05
C GLU A 67 22.66 8.10 -17.95
N GLY A 68 23.36 7.05 -18.36
CA GLY A 68 23.82 6.00 -17.44
C GLY A 68 22.62 5.25 -16.87
N THR A 69 22.43 5.31 -15.55
CA THR A 69 21.28 4.70 -14.85
C THR A 69 20.10 5.64 -14.68
N ARG A 70 20.24 6.92 -15.05
CA ARG A 70 19.23 7.95 -14.80
C ARG A 70 18.29 8.14 -15.98
N VAL A 71 17.01 8.30 -15.67
CA VAL A 71 15.98 8.65 -16.66
C VAL A 71 16.15 10.11 -17.10
N SER A 72 16.25 10.33 -18.41
CA SER A 72 16.30 11.65 -19.03
C SER A 72 15.04 11.87 -19.87
N TRP A 73 14.28 12.92 -19.54
CA TRP A 73 13.03 13.25 -20.22
C TRP A 73 13.28 14.20 -21.40
N PRO A 74 12.77 13.89 -22.61
CA PRO A 74 12.92 14.79 -23.75
C PRO A 74 12.18 16.11 -23.52
N PRO A 75 12.50 17.17 -24.29
CA PRO A 75 11.78 18.44 -24.24
C PRO A 75 10.27 18.33 -24.49
N THR A 76 9.85 17.28 -25.19
CA THR A 76 8.43 16.96 -25.46
C THR A 76 7.68 16.43 -24.24
N CYS A 77 8.38 16.01 -23.17
CA CYS A 77 7.74 15.54 -21.94
C CYS A 77 7.22 16.72 -21.12
N SER A 78 5.90 16.86 -21.04
CA SER A 78 5.24 17.94 -20.32
C SER A 78 5.56 17.91 -18.81
N PRO A 79 5.55 19.07 -18.10
CA PRO A 79 5.70 19.09 -16.64
C PRO A 79 4.65 18.24 -15.91
N GLY A 80 3.43 18.14 -16.47
CA GLY A 80 2.37 17.27 -15.96
C GLY A 80 2.76 15.80 -16.03
N ASN A 81 3.22 15.33 -17.19
CA ASN A 81 3.67 13.95 -17.37
C ASN A 81 4.84 13.61 -16.42
N ARG A 82 5.83 14.51 -16.29
CA ARG A 82 6.96 14.31 -15.36
C ARG A 82 6.48 14.14 -13.92
N LYS A 83 5.55 15.00 -13.47
CA LYS A 83 4.98 14.89 -12.13
C LYS A 83 4.22 13.57 -11.92
N THR A 84 3.49 13.12 -12.94
CA THR A 84 2.72 11.87 -12.90
C THR A 84 3.64 10.65 -12.91
N LEU A 85 4.73 10.69 -13.67
CA LEU A 85 5.71 9.60 -13.83
C LEU A 85 6.81 9.58 -12.76
N LYS A 86 6.83 10.51 -11.80
CA LYS A 86 7.91 10.61 -10.80
C LYS A 86 8.21 9.32 -10.02
N PHE A 87 7.19 8.50 -9.73
CA PHE A 87 7.37 7.21 -9.05
C PHE A 87 8.02 6.19 -9.99
N PHE A 88 7.60 6.15 -11.26
CA PHE A 88 8.24 5.34 -12.29
C PHE A 88 9.70 5.76 -12.49
N GLU A 89 9.96 7.06 -12.62
CA GLU A 89 11.30 7.65 -12.80
C GLU A 89 12.26 7.25 -11.68
N ALA A 90 11.86 7.51 -10.42
CA ALA A 90 12.68 7.21 -9.25
C ALA A 90 12.95 5.70 -9.11
N THR A 91 11.91 4.89 -9.37
CA THR A 91 12.01 3.43 -9.25
C THR A 91 12.88 2.82 -10.35
N LEU A 92 12.68 3.25 -11.60
CA LEU A 92 13.47 2.80 -12.73
C LEU A 92 14.94 3.17 -12.53
N THR A 93 15.21 4.42 -12.14
CA THR A 93 16.57 4.87 -11.84
C THR A 93 17.22 4.01 -10.76
N ARG A 94 16.52 3.78 -9.63
CA ARG A 94 17.06 2.98 -8.54
C ARG A 94 17.29 1.51 -8.93
N GLY A 95 16.38 0.93 -9.69
CA GLY A 95 16.53 -0.44 -10.19
C GLY A 95 17.71 -0.60 -11.14
N LEU A 96 17.91 0.38 -12.03
CA LEU A 96 19.06 0.38 -12.94
C LEU A 96 20.39 0.57 -12.18
N GLU A 97 20.43 1.38 -11.12
CA GLU A 97 21.61 1.49 -10.26
C GLU A 97 22.01 0.13 -9.66
N ASN A 98 21.06 -0.60 -9.06
CA ASN A 98 21.33 -1.91 -8.48
C ASN A 98 21.81 -2.93 -9.52
N LEU A 99 21.20 -2.91 -10.70
CA LEU A 99 21.50 -3.87 -11.77
C LEU A 99 22.80 -3.51 -12.52
N HIS A 100 23.19 -2.24 -12.54
CA HIS A 100 24.46 -1.80 -13.10
C HIS A 100 25.65 -2.40 -12.36
N GLU A 101 25.56 -2.55 -11.03
CA GLU A 101 26.56 -3.25 -10.21
C GLU A 101 26.70 -4.73 -10.60
N LEU A 102 25.67 -5.32 -11.21
CA LEU A 102 25.63 -6.68 -11.73
C LEU A 102 25.96 -6.77 -13.23
N GLY A 103 26.34 -5.66 -13.87
CA GLY A 103 26.70 -5.60 -15.29
C GLY A 103 25.52 -5.69 -16.26
N PHE A 104 24.29 -5.47 -15.78
CA PHE A 104 23.10 -5.44 -16.63
C PHE A 104 22.88 -4.06 -17.24
N GLU A 105 22.60 -4.03 -18.54
CA GLU A 105 22.17 -2.84 -19.28
C GLU A 105 20.78 -3.07 -19.87
N LEU A 106 19.89 -2.09 -19.67
CA LEU A 106 18.54 -2.17 -20.21
C LEU A 106 18.57 -1.93 -21.73
N ALA A 107 18.22 -2.94 -22.51
CA ALA A 107 17.98 -2.77 -23.94
C ALA A 107 16.82 -1.78 -24.19
N PRO A 108 16.82 -1.04 -25.31
CA PRO A 108 15.73 -0.13 -25.68
C PRO A 108 14.36 -0.79 -25.51
N SER A 109 13.55 -0.27 -24.59
CA SER A 109 12.35 -0.95 -24.10
C SER A 109 11.13 -0.04 -24.00
N HIS A 110 9.96 -0.67 -24.12
CA HIS A 110 8.68 -0.07 -23.80
C HIS A 110 8.16 -0.61 -22.46
N PHE A 111 7.66 0.28 -21.62
CA PHE A 111 7.01 -0.03 -20.35
C PHE A 111 5.52 0.29 -20.44
N ASN A 112 4.66 -0.66 -20.13
CA ASN A 112 3.23 -0.42 -19.96
C ASN A 112 2.86 -0.55 -18.48
N LEU A 113 2.35 0.53 -17.89
CA LEU A 113 1.99 0.63 -16.48
C LEU A 113 0.47 0.62 -16.33
N ASN A 114 -0.06 -0.43 -15.70
CA ASN A 114 -1.50 -0.57 -15.44
C ASN A 114 -1.79 -0.62 -13.94
N THR A 115 -2.53 0.37 -13.44
CA THR A 115 -2.99 0.45 -12.06
C THR A 115 -4.53 0.56 -11.96
N ALA A 116 -5.26 0.14 -12.99
CA ALA A 116 -6.71 0.34 -13.10
C ALA A 116 -7.47 -0.30 -11.92
N ASN A 117 -6.99 -1.44 -11.41
CA ASN A 117 -7.60 -2.17 -10.29
C ASN A 117 -7.60 -1.39 -8.96
N PHE A 118 -6.86 -0.28 -8.85
CA PHE A 118 -6.85 0.56 -7.64
C PHE A 118 -7.94 1.62 -7.62
N PHE A 119 -8.77 1.69 -8.67
CA PHE A 119 -9.77 2.72 -8.86
C PHE A 119 -11.18 2.12 -8.91
N LEU A 120 -12.15 2.83 -8.34
CA LEU A 120 -13.54 2.38 -8.27
C LEU A 120 -14.27 2.66 -9.59
N GLY A 121 -14.34 1.67 -10.48
CA GLY A 121 -15.13 1.75 -11.73
C GLY A 121 -14.79 2.97 -12.60
N ARG A 122 -15.80 3.53 -13.28
CA ARG A 122 -15.63 4.69 -14.19
C ARG A 122 -15.49 6.04 -13.46
N SER A 123 -15.70 6.09 -12.14
CA SER A 123 -15.57 7.35 -11.38
C SER A 123 -14.10 7.77 -11.23
N GLY A 124 -13.15 6.86 -11.48
CA GLY A 124 -11.72 7.13 -11.38
C GLY A 124 -11.26 7.40 -9.94
N LEU A 125 -12.07 7.03 -8.94
CA LEU A 125 -11.77 7.31 -7.54
C LEU A 125 -10.74 6.34 -6.99
N LYS A 126 -9.64 6.86 -6.43
CA LYS A 126 -8.55 6.06 -5.87
C LYS A 126 -8.94 5.51 -4.49
N LEU A 127 -8.89 4.19 -4.32
CA LEU A 127 -9.39 3.50 -3.12
C LEU A 127 -8.40 3.38 -1.95
N GLY A 128 -7.27 4.10 -1.99
CA GLY A 128 -6.29 4.06 -0.88
C GLY A 128 -5.50 2.75 -0.73
N PHE A 129 -5.63 1.80 -1.66
CA PHE A 129 -4.95 0.49 -1.63
C PHE A 129 -3.43 0.49 -1.91
N GLY A 130 -2.76 1.65 -1.90
CA GLY A 130 -1.30 1.72 -2.07
C GLY A 130 -0.80 1.63 -3.53
N SER A 131 -1.54 2.16 -4.51
CA SER A 131 -1.21 1.98 -5.94
C SER A 131 0.20 2.42 -6.35
N SER A 132 0.75 3.48 -5.74
CA SER A 132 2.11 3.94 -6.06
C SER A 132 3.18 3.03 -5.47
N ALA A 133 2.93 2.44 -4.31
CA ALA A 133 3.84 1.47 -3.71
C ALA A 133 3.87 0.17 -4.52
N ALA A 134 2.70 -0.36 -4.87
CA ALA A 134 2.58 -1.54 -5.72
C ALA A 134 3.22 -1.31 -7.10
N LEU A 135 3.03 -0.12 -7.70
CA LEU A 135 3.67 0.22 -8.97
C LEU A 135 5.20 0.24 -8.87
N SER A 136 5.76 0.86 -7.82
CA SER A 136 7.21 0.84 -7.60
C SER A 136 7.76 -0.59 -7.46
N VAL A 137 7.08 -1.42 -6.67
CA VAL A 137 7.47 -2.83 -6.51
C VAL A 137 7.38 -3.60 -7.84
N ALA A 138 6.33 -3.39 -8.63
CA ALA A 138 6.16 -4.06 -9.92
C ALA A 138 7.19 -3.60 -10.97
N VAL A 139 7.56 -2.31 -11.01
CA VAL A 139 8.60 -1.80 -11.92
C VAL A 139 9.96 -2.41 -11.57
N LEU A 140 10.33 -2.44 -10.29
CA LEU A 140 11.57 -3.07 -9.84
C LEU A 140 11.57 -4.58 -10.14
N GLY A 141 10.47 -5.27 -9.82
CA GLY A 141 10.32 -6.69 -10.17
C GLY A 141 10.45 -6.95 -11.67
N ALA A 142 9.90 -6.08 -12.53
CA ALA A 142 10.05 -6.21 -13.98
C ALA A 142 11.49 -6.05 -14.45
N LEU A 143 12.27 -5.15 -13.85
CA LEU A 143 13.69 -4.96 -14.16
C LEU A 143 14.53 -6.17 -13.72
N LEU A 144 14.30 -6.68 -12.50
CA LEU A 144 14.99 -7.87 -12.00
C LEU A 144 14.68 -9.08 -12.88
N ALA A 145 13.40 -9.29 -13.24
CA ALA A 145 13.01 -10.35 -14.17
C ALA A 145 13.66 -10.17 -15.55
N ALA A 146 13.82 -8.94 -16.04
CA ALA A 146 14.52 -8.65 -17.30
C ALA A 146 16.02 -8.96 -17.23
N ALA A 147 16.61 -8.82 -16.05
CA ALA A 147 17.98 -9.25 -15.76
C ALA A 147 18.09 -10.76 -15.44
N GLY A 148 17.03 -11.55 -15.66
CA GLY A 148 17.01 -13.00 -15.44
C GLY A 148 17.00 -13.41 -13.97
N GLN A 149 16.69 -12.51 -13.05
CA GLN A 149 16.60 -12.80 -11.61
C GLN A 149 15.26 -13.44 -11.25
N ASP A 150 15.27 -14.43 -10.33
CA ASP A 150 14.04 -15.03 -9.80
C ASP A 150 13.42 -14.12 -8.72
N LEU A 151 12.19 -13.68 -8.94
CA LEU A 151 11.45 -12.80 -8.02
C LEU A 151 11.01 -13.50 -6.72
N ARG A 152 11.11 -14.84 -6.67
CA ARG A 152 10.82 -15.64 -5.47
C ARG A 152 12.06 -15.82 -4.58
N ASP A 153 13.24 -15.46 -5.09
CA ASP A 153 14.46 -15.50 -4.31
C ASP A 153 14.40 -14.47 -3.16
N PRO A 154 14.65 -14.86 -1.90
CA PRO A 154 14.54 -13.96 -0.75
C PRO A 154 15.46 -12.73 -0.83
N ASP A 155 16.66 -12.85 -1.41
CA ASP A 155 17.60 -11.74 -1.54
C ASP A 155 17.07 -10.74 -2.58
N ASN A 156 16.49 -11.23 -3.67
CA ASN A 156 15.82 -10.39 -4.67
C ASN A 156 14.57 -9.70 -4.09
N GLN A 157 13.77 -10.38 -3.27
CA GLN A 157 12.63 -9.75 -2.58
C GLN A 157 13.10 -8.65 -1.62
N LEU A 158 14.17 -8.88 -0.87
CA LEU A 158 14.75 -7.88 0.01
C LEU A 158 15.28 -6.67 -0.78
N LEU A 159 15.96 -6.91 -1.90
CA LEU A 159 16.44 -5.86 -2.80
C LEU A 159 15.28 -5.03 -3.36
N ILE A 160 14.20 -5.68 -3.83
CA ILE A 160 12.99 -5.01 -4.31
C ILE A 160 12.38 -4.16 -3.20
N PHE A 161 12.22 -4.71 -1.99
CA PHE A 161 11.64 -3.99 -0.86
C PHE A 161 12.44 -2.73 -0.50
N GLN A 162 13.76 -2.87 -0.29
CA GLN A 162 14.64 -1.77 0.10
C GLN A 162 14.68 -0.67 -0.98
N SER A 163 14.87 -1.08 -2.24
CA SER A 163 14.98 -0.16 -3.37
C SER A 163 13.67 0.55 -3.66
N SER A 164 12.55 -0.15 -3.56
CA SER A 164 11.22 0.45 -3.73
C SER A 164 10.94 1.45 -2.62
N ARG A 165 11.33 1.15 -1.37
CA ARG A 165 11.16 2.06 -0.22
C ARG A 165 11.96 3.34 -0.41
N GLU A 166 13.22 3.23 -0.83
CA GLU A 166 14.10 4.38 -1.11
C GLU A 166 13.57 5.23 -2.27
N ALA A 167 13.24 4.60 -3.40
CA ALA A 167 12.70 5.29 -4.57
C ALA A 167 11.36 5.98 -4.27
N HIS A 168 10.48 5.31 -3.53
CA HIS A 168 9.17 5.86 -3.16
C HIS A 168 9.30 7.05 -2.20
N ASN A 169 10.15 6.94 -1.17
CA ASN A 169 10.46 8.06 -0.27
C ASN A 169 11.04 9.26 -1.03
N HIS A 170 11.98 9.00 -1.96
CA HIS A 170 12.56 10.03 -2.83
C HIS A 170 11.48 10.73 -3.66
N ALA A 171 10.64 9.97 -4.37
CA ALA A 171 9.57 10.51 -5.21
C ALA A 171 8.46 11.22 -4.41
N GLN A 172 8.19 10.79 -3.17
CA GLN A 172 7.19 11.39 -2.30
C GLN A 172 7.72 12.65 -1.58
N GLY A 173 9.05 12.78 -1.42
CA GLY A 173 9.71 13.89 -0.73
C GLY A 173 9.54 13.88 0.79
N LYS A 174 9.11 12.74 1.36
CA LYS A 174 8.96 12.54 2.82
C LYS A 174 9.20 11.07 3.16
N LEU A 175 9.59 10.82 4.41
CA LEU A 175 9.75 9.48 4.95
C LEU A 175 8.37 8.86 5.21
N GLY A 176 8.01 7.85 4.42
CA GLY A 176 6.86 6.98 4.69
C GLY A 176 7.26 5.76 5.52
N SER A 177 6.28 5.06 6.10
CA SER A 177 6.58 3.84 6.86
C SER A 177 7.10 2.71 5.99
N GLY A 178 6.82 2.69 4.68
CA GLY A 178 7.17 1.58 3.80
C GLY A 178 6.29 0.34 3.96
N ILE A 179 5.26 0.38 4.82
CA ILE A 179 4.36 -0.77 5.06
C ILE A 179 3.66 -1.24 3.79
N ASP A 180 3.25 -0.30 2.93
CA ASP A 180 2.63 -0.57 1.65
C ASP A 180 3.56 -1.33 0.69
N ILE A 181 4.85 -0.96 0.71
CA ILE A 181 5.91 -1.60 -0.08
C ILE A 181 6.15 -3.01 0.45
N GLY A 182 6.15 -3.20 1.78
CA GLY A 182 6.25 -4.51 2.41
C GLY A 182 5.14 -5.45 1.95
N ALA A 183 3.89 -5.03 2.08
CA ALA A 183 2.74 -5.82 1.62
C ALA A 183 2.82 -6.16 0.11
N SER A 184 3.20 -5.19 -0.72
CA SER A 184 3.33 -5.38 -2.17
C SER A 184 4.48 -6.34 -2.53
N THR A 185 5.55 -6.36 -1.74
CA THR A 185 6.75 -7.16 -2.04
C THR A 185 6.60 -8.60 -1.55
N PHE A 186 6.12 -8.80 -0.31
CA PHE A 186 6.11 -10.10 0.34
C PHE A 186 4.76 -10.82 0.26
N GLY A 187 3.66 -10.10 0.05
CA GLY A 187 2.33 -10.71 0.07
C GLY A 187 1.87 -11.15 1.46
N GLY A 188 0.71 -11.79 1.52
CA GLY A 188 0.17 -12.42 2.73
C GLY A 188 -0.40 -11.44 3.76
N LEU A 189 -0.46 -11.92 5.01
CA LEU A 189 -0.75 -11.12 6.20
C LEU A 189 0.58 -10.91 6.92
N LEU A 190 0.96 -9.67 7.17
CA LEU A 190 2.29 -9.32 7.67
C LEU A 190 2.20 -8.58 9.00
N GLN A 191 3.05 -8.96 9.95
CA GLN A 191 3.58 -8.02 10.92
C GLN A 191 4.61 -7.14 10.22
N TYR A 192 4.51 -5.83 10.45
CA TYR A 192 5.44 -4.84 9.94
C TYR A 192 5.85 -3.91 11.08
N GLN A 193 7.15 -3.76 11.33
CA GLN A 193 7.64 -2.83 12.33
C GLN A 193 8.88 -2.07 11.86
N LEU A 194 8.84 -0.75 12.02
CA LEU A 194 10.02 0.10 11.90
C LEU A 194 10.82 0.02 13.20
N VAL A 195 12.01 -0.60 13.18
CA VAL A 195 12.83 -0.75 14.40
C VAL A 195 13.45 0.60 14.83
N GLN A 196 13.64 1.53 13.91
CA GLN A 196 14.02 2.95 14.12
C GLN A 196 13.32 3.80 13.03
N ASN A 197 13.25 5.14 13.09
CA ASN A 197 12.62 5.93 12.01
C ASN A 197 13.67 6.69 11.18
N THR A 198 14.55 5.94 10.52
CA THR A 198 15.62 6.45 9.64
C THR A 198 15.53 5.79 8.26
N LEU A 199 16.13 6.42 7.23
CA LEU A 199 16.15 5.85 5.87
C LEU A 199 16.78 4.44 5.83
N THR A 200 17.80 4.20 6.66
CA THR A 200 18.53 2.93 6.79
C THR A 200 17.92 1.98 7.83
N THR A 201 16.75 2.30 8.35
CA THR A 201 16.13 1.49 9.42
C THR A 201 15.93 0.04 8.98
N PRO A 202 16.37 -0.93 9.81
CA PRO A 202 15.95 -2.31 9.71
C PRO A 202 14.45 -2.40 9.93
N VAL A 203 13.75 -3.07 9.03
CA VAL A 203 12.33 -3.35 9.19
C VAL A 203 12.18 -4.82 9.55
N MET A 204 11.40 -5.07 10.59
CA MET A 204 10.98 -6.41 10.94
C MET A 204 9.71 -6.73 10.16
N ILE A 205 9.76 -7.82 9.39
CA ILE A 205 8.63 -8.33 8.64
C ILE A 205 8.48 -9.81 8.96
N GLU A 206 7.29 -10.20 9.39
CA GLU A 206 6.95 -11.60 9.66
C GLU A 206 5.60 -11.91 9.01
N GLN A 207 5.49 -13.06 8.34
CA GLN A 207 4.24 -13.52 7.74
C GLN A 207 3.41 -14.31 8.75
N PHE A 208 2.13 -13.96 8.86
CA PHE A 208 1.12 -14.71 9.57
C PHE A 208 0.32 -15.61 8.63
N SER A 209 -0.20 -16.70 9.18
CA SER A 209 -1.32 -17.39 8.55
C SER A 209 -2.60 -16.57 8.72
N PHE A 210 -3.43 -16.52 7.69
CA PHE A 210 -4.76 -15.92 7.83
C PHE A 210 -5.60 -16.72 8.85
N PRO A 211 -6.17 -16.06 9.88
CA PRO A 211 -7.01 -16.76 10.83
C PRO A 211 -8.29 -17.27 10.14
N ARG A 212 -8.61 -18.56 10.31
CA ARG A 212 -9.74 -19.20 9.62
C ARG A 212 -11.09 -18.63 10.06
N ASP A 213 -11.21 -18.26 11.32
CA ASP A 213 -12.46 -17.82 11.94
C ASP A 213 -12.55 -16.29 12.03
N LEU A 214 -11.87 -15.57 11.14
CA LEU A 214 -11.86 -14.12 11.06
C LEU A 214 -12.13 -13.68 9.61
N THR A 215 -13.23 -12.96 9.41
CA THR A 215 -13.59 -12.38 8.12
C THR A 215 -13.60 -10.85 8.23
N PRO A 216 -12.66 -10.16 7.55
CA PRO A 216 -12.72 -8.71 7.40
C PRO A 216 -13.71 -8.33 6.30
N LEU A 217 -14.58 -7.36 6.60
CA LEU A 217 -15.42 -6.67 5.64
C LEU A 217 -14.83 -5.30 5.36
N TYR A 218 -14.52 -5.04 4.10
CA TYR A 218 -13.91 -3.79 3.65
C TYR A 218 -14.99 -2.86 3.12
N ILE A 219 -15.14 -1.69 3.75
CA ILE A 219 -16.33 -0.86 3.58
C ILE A 219 -15.91 0.50 3.05
N TRP A 220 -16.42 0.88 1.88
CA TRP A 220 -16.27 2.21 1.31
C TRP A 220 -17.21 3.20 2.00
N THR A 221 -16.68 4.30 2.53
CA THR A 221 -17.47 5.27 3.29
C THR A 221 -18.25 6.25 2.41
N GLY A 222 -18.10 6.19 1.08
CA GLY A 222 -18.78 7.08 0.14
C GLY A 222 -17.98 8.31 -0.27
N HIS A 223 -16.89 8.65 0.41
CA HIS A 223 -16.07 9.82 0.06
C HIS A 223 -14.59 9.61 0.35
N SER A 224 -13.73 10.27 -0.43
CA SER A 224 -12.28 10.25 -0.20
C SER A 224 -11.85 11.21 0.91
N ALA A 225 -10.74 10.87 1.57
CA ALA A 225 -10.14 11.68 2.62
C ALA A 225 -8.82 12.33 2.18
N SER A 226 -8.50 13.51 2.73
CA SER A 226 -7.19 14.14 2.55
C SER A 226 -6.20 13.65 3.61
N THR A 227 -5.49 12.55 3.31
CA THR A 227 -4.44 12.01 4.19
C THR A 227 -3.40 13.06 4.59
N THR A 228 -3.04 13.96 3.69
CA THR A 228 -2.01 14.98 3.93
C THR A 228 -2.43 15.98 5.01
N GLU A 229 -3.72 16.37 5.06
CA GLU A 229 -4.20 17.31 6.06
C GLU A 229 -4.26 16.66 7.45
N MET A 230 -4.78 15.43 7.55
CA MET A 230 -4.84 14.72 8.83
C MET A 230 -3.45 14.49 9.42
N VAL A 231 -2.48 14.07 8.60
CA VAL A 231 -1.09 13.92 9.05
C VAL A 231 -0.52 15.25 9.53
N ARG A 232 -0.86 16.37 8.87
CA ARG A 232 -0.43 17.71 9.33
C ARG A 232 -1.05 18.05 10.69
N GLN A 233 -2.34 17.80 10.90
CA GLN A 233 -3.04 18.07 12.16
C GLN A 233 -2.48 17.22 13.32
N VAL A 234 -2.23 15.93 13.07
CA VAL A 234 -1.58 15.04 14.06
C VAL A 234 -0.17 15.52 14.39
N ASN A 235 0.61 15.95 13.40
CA ASN A 235 1.95 16.52 13.65
C ASN A 235 1.88 17.85 14.43
N SER A 236 0.90 18.70 14.16
CA SER A 236 0.67 19.92 14.95
C SER A 236 0.33 19.59 16.40
N PHE A 237 -0.48 18.55 16.64
CA PHE A 237 -0.77 18.06 17.99
C PHE A 237 0.45 17.49 18.71
N ARG A 238 1.28 16.69 18.02
CA ARG A 238 2.58 16.23 18.54
C ARG A 238 3.44 17.38 19.02
N ASN A 239 3.57 18.44 18.22
CA ASN A 239 4.41 19.59 18.55
C ASN A 239 3.80 20.46 19.65
N GLY A 240 2.47 20.61 19.68
CA GLY A 240 1.77 21.45 20.65
C GLY A 240 1.58 20.78 22.02
N ASN A 241 1.47 19.45 22.07
CA ASN A 241 1.26 18.69 23.31
C ASN A 241 1.97 17.32 23.26
N PRO A 242 3.32 17.31 23.32
CA PRO A 242 4.11 16.10 23.14
C PRO A 242 3.81 15.03 24.19
N GLN A 243 3.61 15.38 25.47
CA GLN A 243 3.30 14.41 26.52
C GLN A 243 1.99 13.66 26.28
N ALA A 244 0.95 14.37 25.84
CA ALA A 244 -0.33 13.73 25.52
C ALA A 244 -0.21 12.86 24.26
N PHE A 245 0.54 13.32 23.26
CA PHE A 245 0.83 12.53 22.05
C PHE A 245 1.59 11.25 22.39
N ASP A 246 2.68 11.33 23.16
CA ASP A 246 3.50 10.19 23.56
C ASP A 246 2.68 9.16 24.37
N THR A 247 1.77 9.64 25.22
CA THR A 247 0.88 8.76 25.99
C THR A 247 -0.06 7.98 25.07
N LEU A 248 -0.64 8.64 24.06
CA LEU A 248 -1.49 7.97 23.07
C LEU A 248 -0.70 7.00 22.20
N MET A 249 0.47 7.40 21.73
CA MET A 249 1.33 6.54 20.90
C MET A 249 1.80 5.31 21.69
N LYS A 250 2.12 5.45 22.98
CA LYS A 250 2.44 4.32 23.84
C LYS A 250 1.29 3.32 23.93
N ASN A 251 0.06 3.79 24.15
CA ASN A 251 -1.11 2.92 24.16
C ASN A 251 -1.32 2.21 22.80
N MET A 252 -1.20 2.94 21.69
CA MET A 252 -1.32 2.35 20.35
C MET A 252 -0.18 1.38 20.03
N PHE A 253 1.02 1.58 20.60
CA PHE A 253 2.13 0.65 20.51
C PHE A 253 1.80 -0.68 21.20
N GLU A 254 1.35 -0.61 22.46
CA GLU A 254 0.95 -1.79 23.24
C GLU A 254 -0.19 -2.57 22.55
N LEU A 255 -1.19 -1.86 21.99
CA LEU A 255 -2.26 -2.48 21.20
C LEU A 255 -1.71 -3.13 19.92
N GLY A 256 -0.76 -2.49 19.23
CA GLY A 256 -0.08 -3.07 18.06
C GLY A 256 0.64 -4.38 18.40
N GLU A 257 1.40 -4.40 19.50
CA GLU A 257 2.10 -5.60 19.98
C GLU A 257 1.12 -6.72 20.35
N ASN A 258 0.07 -6.37 21.10
CA ASN A 258 -0.97 -7.32 21.49
C ASN A 258 -1.69 -7.90 20.27
N GLY A 259 -2.00 -7.06 19.27
CA GLY A 259 -2.70 -7.48 18.06
C GLY A 259 -1.87 -8.46 17.24
N CYS A 260 -0.58 -8.16 17.06
CA CYS A 260 0.36 -9.07 16.40
C CYS A 260 0.47 -10.40 17.15
N ARG A 261 0.61 -10.37 18.48
CA ARG A 261 0.66 -11.58 19.31
C ARG A 261 -0.62 -12.43 19.20
N SER A 262 -1.78 -11.80 19.17
CA SER A 262 -3.08 -12.48 19.09
C SER A 262 -3.26 -13.17 17.73
N LEU A 263 -2.83 -12.53 16.63
CA LEU A 263 -2.83 -13.17 15.32
C LEU A 263 -1.82 -14.32 15.23
N ALA A 264 -0.62 -14.14 15.79
CA ALA A 264 0.40 -15.18 15.82
C ALA A 264 -0.04 -16.43 16.61
N SER A 265 -0.80 -16.26 17.69
CA SER A 265 -1.36 -17.36 18.49
C SER A 265 -2.68 -17.93 17.96
N GLY A 266 -3.29 -17.28 16.95
CA GLY A 266 -4.62 -17.62 16.44
C GLY A 266 -5.78 -17.23 17.39
N ASP A 267 -5.54 -16.38 18.38
CA ASP A 267 -6.58 -15.87 19.30
C ASP A 267 -7.39 -14.75 18.64
N VAL A 268 -8.37 -15.16 17.84
CA VAL A 268 -9.26 -14.23 17.12
C VAL A 268 -10.11 -13.40 18.08
N SER A 269 -10.52 -13.95 19.24
CA SER A 269 -11.31 -13.19 20.22
C SER A 269 -10.51 -12.01 20.76
N ALA A 270 -9.27 -12.25 21.19
CA ALA A 270 -8.38 -11.19 21.65
C ALA A 270 -8.12 -10.16 20.55
N PHE A 271 -7.91 -10.61 19.29
CA PHE A 271 -7.70 -9.69 18.18
C PHE A 271 -8.90 -8.75 17.94
N LEU A 272 -10.15 -9.24 18.06
CA LEU A 272 -11.34 -8.39 17.91
C LEU A 272 -11.42 -7.31 18.99
N GLU A 273 -11.16 -7.65 20.24
CA GLU A 273 -11.11 -6.68 21.34
C GLU A 273 -10.03 -5.62 21.08
N ILE A 274 -8.83 -6.05 20.67
CA ILE A 274 -7.72 -5.17 20.35
C ILE A 274 -8.04 -4.27 19.15
N ALA A 275 -8.71 -4.78 18.11
CA ALA A 275 -9.09 -3.99 16.94
C ALA A 275 -10.10 -2.89 17.30
N GLU A 276 -11.06 -3.19 18.18
CA GLU A 276 -12.03 -2.21 18.69
C GLU A 276 -11.36 -1.16 19.60
N ASP A 277 -10.44 -1.59 20.48
CA ASP A 277 -9.66 -0.69 21.33
C ASP A 277 -8.73 0.21 20.52
N TYR A 278 -8.13 -0.32 19.46
CA TYR A 278 -7.35 0.47 18.51
C TYR A 278 -8.21 1.48 17.77
N GLY A 279 -9.43 1.10 17.37
CA GLY A 279 -10.43 2.02 16.82
C GLY A 279 -10.76 3.16 17.80
N THR A 280 -10.90 2.86 19.09
CA THR A 280 -11.05 3.87 20.16
C THR A 280 -9.84 4.80 20.26
N ALA A 281 -8.63 4.25 20.20
CA ALA A 281 -7.41 5.04 20.26
C ALA A 281 -7.26 5.97 19.05
N MET A 282 -7.63 5.51 17.85
CA MET A 282 -7.67 6.34 16.63
C MET A 282 -8.69 7.49 16.72
N ASP A 283 -9.88 7.21 17.26
CA ASP A 283 -10.90 8.24 17.52
C ASP A 283 -10.37 9.31 18.49
N LEU A 284 -9.79 8.88 19.61
CA LEU A 284 -9.18 9.78 20.59
C LEU A 284 -8.03 10.61 19.99
N LEU A 285 -7.19 10.02 19.14
CA LEU A 285 -6.15 10.74 18.40
C LEU A 285 -6.77 11.82 17.49
N GLY A 286 -7.86 11.49 16.78
CA GLY A 286 -8.60 12.44 15.95
C GLY A 286 -9.12 13.62 16.77
N GLN A 287 -9.82 13.34 17.87
CA GLN A 287 -10.35 14.35 18.79
C GLN A 287 -9.26 15.26 19.37
N LYS A 288 -8.13 14.70 19.82
CA LYS A 288 -7.02 15.47 20.41
C LYS A 288 -6.25 16.30 19.39
N SER A 289 -6.16 15.82 18.15
CA SER A 289 -5.46 16.52 17.06
C SER A 289 -6.32 17.49 16.26
N GLY A 290 -7.64 17.41 16.41
CA GLY A 290 -8.59 18.10 15.53
C GLY A 290 -8.63 17.52 14.11
N ALA A 291 -8.02 16.35 13.91
CA ALA A 291 -8.12 15.61 12.65
C ALA A 291 -9.40 14.78 12.62
N ASP A 292 -10.10 14.82 11.48
CA ASP A 292 -11.34 14.05 11.28
C ASP A 292 -11.05 12.57 11.02
N ILE A 293 -10.22 11.91 11.83
CA ILE A 293 -9.82 10.50 11.64
C ILE A 293 -11.05 9.58 11.70
N PHE A 294 -11.97 9.84 12.63
CA PHE A 294 -13.19 9.07 12.84
C PHE A 294 -14.41 9.90 12.44
N SER A 295 -14.55 10.16 11.13
CA SER A 295 -15.62 10.96 10.54
C SER A 295 -17.02 10.38 10.80
N PRO A 296 -18.11 11.17 10.59
CA PRO A 296 -19.47 10.70 10.86
C PRO A 296 -19.84 9.37 10.16
N PRO A 297 -19.43 9.10 8.90
CA PRO A 297 -19.56 7.77 8.29
C PRO A 297 -18.89 6.65 9.08
N HIS A 298 -17.66 6.85 9.56
CA HIS A 298 -16.98 5.84 10.37
C HIS A 298 -17.68 5.64 11.72
N GLN A 299 -18.14 6.71 12.38
CA GLN A 299 -18.91 6.61 13.63
C GLN A 299 -20.17 5.77 13.43
N ARG A 300 -20.90 6.03 12.34
CA ARG A 300 -22.10 5.28 12.00
C ARG A 300 -21.81 3.80 11.73
N LEU A 301 -20.77 3.50 10.97
CA LEU A 301 -20.35 2.12 10.70
C LEU A 301 -19.89 1.39 11.98
N ARG A 302 -19.25 2.09 12.91
CA ARG A 302 -18.88 1.53 14.22
C ARG A 302 -20.11 1.14 15.04
N GLU A 303 -21.13 2.00 15.08
CA GLU A 303 -22.40 1.70 15.77
C GLU A 303 -23.09 0.47 15.19
N ILE A 304 -23.12 0.37 13.85
CA ILE A 304 -23.66 -0.79 13.15
C ILE A 304 -22.88 -2.05 13.55
N ALA A 305 -21.54 -2.04 13.39
CA ALA A 305 -20.69 -3.19 13.71
C ALA A 305 -20.87 -3.69 15.16
N ARG A 306 -20.94 -2.76 16.13
CA ARG A 306 -21.17 -3.08 17.55
C ARG A 306 -22.49 -3.79 17.81
N THR A 307 -23.54 -3.46 17.07
CA THR A 307 -24.85 -4.11 17.20
C THR A 307 -24.77 -5.60 16.88
N PHE A 308 -23.79 -6.01 16.07
CA PHE A 308 -23.53 -7.39 15.69
C PHE A 308 -22.30 -7.96 16.39
N SER A 309 -21.76 -7.34 17.44
CA SER A 309 -20.53 -7.79 18.13
C SER A 309 -19.31 -7.92 17.20
N ALA A 310 -19.25 -7.11 16.14
CA ALA A 310 -18.09 -6.97 15.28
C ALA A 310 -17.24 -5.77 15.72
N ALA A 311 -15.92 -5.89 15.59
CA ALA A 311 -15.01 -4.77 15.81
C ALA A 311 -14.96 -3.90 14.55
N TYR A 312 -14.84 -2.59 14.70
CA TYR A 312 -14.73 -1.70 13.55
C TYR A 312 -13.73 -0.57 13.75
N LYS A 313 -12.97 -0.27 12.69
CA LYS A 313 -12.08 0.88 12.62
C LYS A 313 -11.91 1.41 11.20
N PRO A 314 -11.56 2.69 11.02
CA PRO A 314 -11.02 3.20 9.76
C PRO A 314 -9.77 2.41 9.33
N SER A 315 -9.53 2.30 8.03
CA SER A 315 -8.28 1.74 7.48
C SER A 315 -7.47 2.83 6.80
N GLY A 316 -6.24 3.02 7.25
CA GLY A 316 -5.38 4.13 6.82
C GLY A 316 -5.59 5.38 7.67
N ALA A 317 -5.57 6.56 7.04
CA ALA A 317 -5.63 7.81 7.80
C ALA A 317 -7.02 8.12 8.37
N GLY A 318 -8.08 7.46 7.87
CA GLY A 318 -9.45 7.74 8.26
C GLY A 318 -10.04 8.97 7.56
N GLY A 319 -11.08 9.57 8.13
CA GLY A 319 -11.75 10.73 7.56
C GLY A 319 -12.46 10.50 6.24
N GLY A 320 -12.76 9.24 5.93
CA GLY A 320 -13.26 8.79 4.64
C GLY A 320 -12.53 7.53 4.18
N ASP A 321 -12.51 7.33 2.87
CA ASP A 321 -11.95 6.15 2.22
C ASP A 321 -12.59 4.84 2.70
N LEU A 322 -11.86 4.06 3.48
CA LEU A 322 -12.23 2.69 3.85
C LEU A 322 -12.33 2.50 5.36
N GLY A 323 -13.33 1.75 5.78
CA GLY A 323 -13.38 1.09 7.09
C GLY A 323 -13.17 -0.40 6.96
N ILE A 324 -12.80 -1.04 8.07
CA ILE A 324 -12.76 -2.50 8.21
C ILE A 324 -13.64 -2.88 9.38
N ALA A 325 -14.61 -3.76 9.13
CA ALA A 325 -15.30 -4.49 10.18
C ALA A 325 -14.72 -5.90 10.27
N PHE A 326 -14.44 -6.38 11.48
CA PHE A 326 -13.95 -7.72 11.72
C PHE A 326 -15.05 -8.55 12.40
N ALA A 327 -15.43 -9.65 11.76
CA ALA A 327 -16.46 -10.58 12.23
C ALA A 327 -15.95 -12.02 12.12
N ARG A 328 -16.65 -12.99 12.75
CA ARG A 328 -16.20 -14.39 12.81
C ARG A 328 -17.18 -15.36 12.19
N ASP A 329 -18.45 -15.20 12.53
CA ASP A 329 -19.49 -16.18 12.23
C ASP A 329 -20.22 -15.84 10.90
N PRO A 330 -20.48 -16.81 10.01
CA PRO A 330 -21.19 -16.57 8.75
C PRO A 330 -22.57 -15.89 8.90
N GLU A 331 -23.33 -16.19 9.96
CA GLU A 331 -24.63 -15.53 10.19
C GLU A 331 -24.43 -14.08 10.62
N GLN A 332 -23.50 -13.84 11.55
CA GLN A 332 -23.06 -12.50 11.95
C GLN A 332 -22.62 -11.67 10.73
N ILE A 333 -21.78 -12.23 9.87
CA ILE A 333 -21.27 -11.59 8.65
C ILE A 333 -22.42 -11.23 7.72
N SER A 334 -23.32 -12.18 7.45
CA SER A 334 -24.47 -11.96 6.56
C SER A 334 -25.39 -10.85 7.07
N ALA A 335 -25.70 -10.85 8.37
CA ALA A 335 -26.54 -9.83 9.00
C ALA A 335 -25.86 -8.45 9.01
N LEU A 336 -24.56 -8.41 9.31
CA LEU A 336 -23.75 -7.19 9.29
C LEU A 336 -23.66 -6.61 7.87
N THR A 337 -23.41 -7.44 6.86
CA THR A 337 -23.40 -7.04 5.44
C THR A 337 -24.72 -6.40 5.03
N LEU A 338 -25.86 -7.01 5.39
CA LEU A 338 -27.17 -6.44 5.11
C LEU A 338 -27.37 -5.08 5.79
N ALA A 339 -26.94 -4.96 7.06
CA ALA A 339 -27.06 -3.71 7.82
C ALA A 339 -26.19 -2.58 7.25
N ILE A 340 -24.97 -2.89 6.82
CA ILE A 340 -24.05 -1.93 6.17
C ILE A 340 -24.65 -1.42 4.86
N ASN A 341 -25.12 -2.34 4.00
CA ASN A 341 -25.74 -1.99 2.72
C ASN A 341 -27.01 -1.16 2.91
N ASN A 342 -27.87 -1.52 3.87
CA ASN A 342 -29.08 -0.76 4.20
C ASN A 342 -28.79 0.64 4.75
N ALA A 343 -27.61 0.84 5.35
CA ALA A 343 -27.13 2.15 5.79
C ALA A 343 -26.52 2.99 4.65
N GLY A 344 -26.48 2.47 3.42
CA GLY A 344 -26.01 3.18 2.23
C GLY A 344 -24.49 3.13 2.02
N PHE A 345 -23.79 2.20 2.66
CA PHE A 345 -22.36 1.98 2.46
C PHE A 345 -22.10 0.76 1.58
N ASP A 346 -21.04 0.83 0.77
CA ASP A 346 -20.67 -0.26 -0.14
C ASP A 346 -19.60 -1.15 0.48
N ILE A 347 -19.79 -2.46 0.42
CA ILE A 347 -18.73 -3.43 0.75
C ILE A 347 -17.93 -3.71 -0.51
N ILE A 348 -16.62 -3.53 -0.44
CA ILE A 348 -15.70 -3.86 -1.52
C ILE A 348 -15.27 -5.32 -1.37
N GLU A 349 -15.63 -6.14 -2.35
CA GLU A 349 -15.13 -7.50 -2.44
C GLU A 349 -13.63 -7.50 -2.76
N LEU A 350 -12.84 -7.96 -1.79
CA LEU A 350 -11.39 -8.11 -1.88
C LEU A 350 -11.00 -9.51 -1.44
N LYS A 351 -10.04 -10.10 -2.13
CA LYS A 351 -9.39 -11.34 -1.71
C LYS A 351 -8.01 -11.02 -1.17
N HIS A 352 -7.62 -11.72 -0.11
CA HIS A 352 -6.25 -11.68 0.35
C HIS A 352 -5.35 -12.51 -0.57
N VAL A 353 -4.14 -12.01 -0.82
CA VAL A 353 -3.17 -12.65 -1.71
C VAL A 353 -1.99 -13.10 -0.88
N SER A 354 -1.60 -14.38 -0.97
CA SER A 354 -0.43 -14.91 -0.26
C SER A 354 0.88 -14.49 -0.90
N GLU A 355 0.90 -14.35 -2.24
CA GLU A 355 2.08 -13.97 -3.00
C GLU A 355 2.25 -12.46 -3.10
N GLY A 356 3.48 -11.98 -2.96
CA GLY A 356 3.85 -10.59 -3.19
C GLY A 356 4.09 -10.30 -4.66
N VAL A 357 5.21 -9.67 -4.99
CA VAL A 357 5.59 -9.41 -6.39
C VAL A 357 5.90 -10.72 -7.12
N HIS A 358 5.32 -10.93 -8.30
CA HIS A 358 5.50 -12.16 -9.06
C HIS A 358 5.30 -11.92 -10.56
N LEU A 359 5.79 -12.88 -11.36
CA LEU A 359 5.51 -12.93 -12.80
C LEU A 359 4.02 -13.24 -13.02
N GLN A 360 3.37 -12.50 -13.90
CA GLN A 360 2.02 -12.81 -14.33
C GLN A 360 2.06 -14.08 -15.19
N GLN A 361 1.34 -15.13 -14.79
CA GLN A 361 1.15 -16.31 -15.62
C GLN A 361 0.40 -15.90 -16.90
N GLU A 362 0.79 -16.45 -18.06
CA GLU A 362 -0.01 -16.29 -19.26
C GLU A 362 -1.36 -16.96 -18.99
N GLU A 363 -2.46 -16.21 -19.10
CA GLU A 363 -3.79 -16.83 -19.16
C GLU A 363 -3.77 -17.72 -20.42
N GLU A 364 -3.73 -19.04 -20.21
CA GLU A 364 -4.02 -20.01 -21.26
C GLU A 364 -5.44 -19.72 -21.75
N ASN A 365 -5.55 -19.05 -22.90
CA ASN A 365 -6.82 -18.77 -23.57
C ASN A 365 -7.48 -20.04 -24.10
#